data_AF-A0AAI9TDU1-F1
#
_entry.id   AF-A0AAI9TDU1-F1
#
_cell.length_a   1.000
_cell.length_b   1.000
_cell.length_c   1.000
_cell.angle_alpha   90.00
_cell.angle_beta   90.00
_cell.angle_gamma   90.00
#
_symmetry.space_group_name_H-M   'P 1'
#
loop_
_entity.id
_entity.type
_entity.pdbx_description
1 polymer ?
#
loop_
_entity_poly.entity_id
_entity_poly.type
_entity_poly.pdbx_seq_one_letter_code
_entity_poly.pdbx_strand_id
1 'polypeptide(L)'
;MPVIFERRLAMYQQIKKNQTDMINSEPDSLSWEVVQRLDSLKKVQKSFRELGNDSGNTSNVEAIMVAYRSGDLVWDSNSVTFWVHGKLIGGPRKWHMDEFLAFTKEHGSLGVWVEGVDNYKPEPMNLFATLAPSFSGYDMHMFVVSVRNPNTWRTNTWAHTIHIPVLEDSGASQMKIFQSDRLSLEGMSGAPLPFTGTATFGTAAGDIEADSVILHVNLVHNGQTMLPHWIKVRSSVGREDGSTPPMSFRLSGIWLHHMLYCLSAPDNTGNMYVGTDLFEITTTLPPCDLDLANPPYQI
;
A
#
# COMPACT_ATOMS: atom_id res chain seq x y z
N MET A 1 -40.82 4.17 11.31
CA MET A 1 -39.48 4.80 11.25
C MET A 1 -39.16 4.98 9.76
N PRO A 2 -38.45 6.02 9.29
CA PRO A 2 -38.14 6.10 7.87
C PRO A 2 -37.27 4.90 7.44
N VAL A 3 -37.53 4.31 6.27
CA VAL A 3 -36.87 3.07 5.77
C VAL A 3 -35.34 3.12 5.83
N ILE A 4 -34.75 4.31 5.65
CA ILE A 4 -33.30 4.51 5.75
C ILE A 4 -32.75 4.20 7.15
N PHE A 5 -33.50 4.48 8.22
CA PHE A 5 -33.09 4.19 9.59
C PHE A 5 -33.17 2.69 9.89
N GLU A 6 -34.19 2.00 9.38
CA GLU A 6 -34.34 0.55 9.55
C GLU A 6 -33.19 -0.20 8.83
N ARG A 7 -32.85 0.22 7.60
CA ARG A 7 -31.70 -0.34 6.87
C ARG A 7 -30.38 -0.09 7.61
N ARG A 8 -30.14 1.16 8.05
CA ARG A 8 -28.92 1.49 8.82
C ARG A 8 -28.84 0.72 10.13
N LEU A 9 -29.95 0.56 10.84
CA LEU A 9 -30.02 -0.20 12.09
C LEU A 9 -29.66 -1.68 11.85
N ALA A 10 -30.23 -2.32 10.82
CA ALA A 10 -29.91 -3.69 10.46
C ALA A 10 -28.43 -3.86 10.11
N MET A 11 -27.85 -2.91 9.36
CA MET A 11 -26.41 -2.89 9.08
C MET A 11 -25.57 -2.82 10.35
N TYR A 12 -25.89 -1.90 11.27
CA TYR A 12 -25.15 -1.78 12.54
C TYR A 12 -25.30 -3.00 13.45
N GLN A 13 -26.48 -3.63 13.48
CA GLN A 13 -26.68 -4.89 14.21
C GLN A 13 -25.81 -6.01 13.65
N GLN A 14 -25.70 -6.11 12.31
CA GLN A 14 -24.84 -7.09 11.66
C GLN A 14 -23.36 -6.81 11.95
N ILE A 15 -22.92 -5.56 11.88
CA ILE A 15 -21.54 -5.16 12.21
C ILE A 15 -21.22 -5.54 13.67
N LYS A 16 -22.12 -5.22 14.61
CA LYS A 16 -21.96 -5.57 16.02
C LYS A 16 -21.88 -7.09 16.23
N LYS A 17 -22.73 -7.85 15.54
CA LYS A 17 -22.70 -9.32 15.60
C LYS A 17 -21.36 -9.86 15.11
N ASN A 18 -20.89 -9.40 13.95
CA ASN A 18 -19.59 -9.81 13.41
C ASN A 18 -18.43 -9.49 14.37
N GLN A 19 -18.46 -8.32 15.00
CA GLN A 19 -17.47 -7.95 16.01
C GLN A 19 -17.51 -8.90 17.22
N THR A 20 -18.70 -9.18 17.76
CA THR A 20 -18.87 -10.13 18.87
C THR A 20 -18.38 -11.53 18.48
N ASP A 21 -18.71 -12.00 17.28
CA ASP A 21 -18.29 -13.31 16.78
C ASP A 21 -16.76 -13.38 16.63
N MET A 22 -16.10 -12.30 16.19
CA MET A 22 -14.64 -12.21 16.14
C MET A 22 -14.00 -12.27 17.53
N ILE A 23 -14.51 -11.49 18.49
CA ILE A 23 -14.01 -11.48 19.88
C ILE A 23 -14.13 -12.87 20.47
N ASN A 24 -15.30 -13.51 20.33
CA ASN A 24 -15.56 -14.85 20.85
C ASN A 24 -14.73 -15.96 20.17
N SER A 25 -14.08 -15.66 19.04
CA SER A 25 -13.21 -16.60 18.32
C SER A 25 -11.78 -16.65 18.85
N GLU A 26 -11.43 -15.76 19.78
CA GLU A 26 -10.09 -15.61 20.36
C GLU A 26 -10.16 -15.58 21.90
N PRO A 27 -9.03 -15.76 22.62
CA PRO A 27 -9.01 -15.71 24.08
C PRO A 27 -9.51 -14.37 24.65
N ASP A 28 -10.26 -14.43 25.77
CA ASP A 28 -10.91 -13.28 26.42
C ASP A 28 -9.94 -12.16 26.87
N SER A 29 -8.64 -12.46 26.99
CA SER A 29 -7.63 -11.51 27.45
C SER A 29 -7.04 -10.62 26.36
N LEU A 30 -7.42 -10.81 25.10
CA LEU A 30 -6.85 -10.06 23.98
C LEU A 30 -7.52 -8.70 23.78
N SER A 31 -6.71 -7.68 23.49
CA SER A 31 -7.21 -6.38 23.02
C SER A 31 -7.94 -6.50 21.69
N TRP A 32 -8.86 -5.57 21.41
CA TRP A 32 -9.62 -5.58 20.15
C TRP A 32 -8.71 -5.44 18.92
N GLU A 33 -7.64 -4.65 19.03
CA GLU A 33 -6.62 -4.46 18.00
C GLU A 33 -5.94 -5.79 17.64
N VAL A 34 -5.56 -6.57 18.66
CA VAL A 34 -4.97 -7.89 18.46
C VAL A 34 -5.97 -8.86 17.82
N VAL A 35 -7.23 -8.84 18.23
CA VAL A 35 -8.28 -9.68 17.61
C VAL A 35 -8.44 -9.36 16.12
N GLN A 36 -8.45 -8.08 15.75
CA GLN A 36 -8.52 -7.66 14.34
C GLN A 36 -7.27 -8.04 13.55
N ARG A 37 -6.08 -7.94 14.17
CA ARG A 37 -4.84 -8.38 13.54
C ARG A 37 -4.84 -9.88 13.31
N LEU A 38 -5.30 -10.67 14.28
CA LEU A 38 -5.42 -12.12 14.15
C LEU A 38 -6.39 -12.52 13.02
N ASP A 39 -7.50 -11.78 12.83
CA ASP A 39 -8.39 -11.98 11.67
C ASP A 39 -7.67 -11.72 10.34
N SER A 40 -6.92 -10.62 10.26
CA SER A 40 -6.10 -10.31 9.08
C SER A 40 -5.03 -11.39 8.82
N LEU A 41 -4.37 -11.90 9.85
CA LEU A 41 -3.38 -12.98 9.73
C LEU A 41 -4.03 -14.31 9.31
N LYS A 42 -5.25 -14.62 9.77
CA LYS A 42 -6.02 -15.79 9.29
C LYS A 42 -6.33 -15.68 7.80
N LYS A 43 -6.71 -14.49 7.34
CA LYS A 43 -6.95 -14.17 5.91
C LYS A 43 -5.67 -14.37 5.09
N VAL A 44 -4.55 -13.81 5.54
CA VAL A 44 -3.22 -14.06 4.94
C VAL A 44 -2.87 -15.54 4.89
N GLN A 45 -3.02 -16.28 6.00
CA GLN A 45 -2.74 -17.72 6.05
C GLN A 45 -3.65 -18.51 5.10
N LYS A 46 -4.91 -18.09 4.95
CA LYS A 46 -5.83 -18.67 3.95
C LYS A 46 -5.33 -18.40 2.54
N SER A 47 -4.96 -17.16 2.21
CA SER A 47 -4.39 -16.78 0.90
C SER A 47 -3.14 -17.60 0.57
N PHE A 48 -2.24 -17.82 1.54
CA PHE A 48 -1.04 -18.66 1.36
C PHE A 48 -1.38 -20.11 1.00
N ARG A 49 -2.42 -20.68 1.64
CA ARG A 49 -2.88 -22.04 1.35
C ARG A 49 -3.55 -22.17 -0.02
N GLU A 50 -4.30 -21.16 -0.43
CA GLU A 50 -5.09 -21.19 -1.67
C GLU A 50 -4.23 -20.88 -2.91
N LEU A 51 -3.35 -19.88 -2.83
CA LEU A 51 -2.56 -19.39 -3.96
C LEU A 51 -1.14 -19.98 -3.99
N GLY A 52 -0.67 -20.53 -2.87
CA GLY A 52 0.74 -20.88 -2.70
C GLY A 52 1.62 -19.63 -2.69
N ASN A 53 2.89 -19.81 -3.06
CA ASN A 53 3.90 -18.73 -3.15
C ASN A 53 3.97 -17.84 -1.89
N ASP A 54 4.00 -18.46 -0.72
CA ASP A 54 4.13 -17.76 0.56
C ASP A 54 5.57 -17.24 0.82
N SER A 55 6.50 -17.54 -0.09
CA SER A 55 7.93 -17.24 0.06
C SER A 55 8.51 -17.75 1.40
N GLY A 56 7.96 -18.83 1.96
CA GLY A 56 8.36 -19.40 3.25
C GLY A 56 7.80 -18.68 4.49
N ASN A 57 6.81 -17.80 4.32
CA ASN A 57 6.25 -16.99 5.41
C ASN A 57 5.12 -17.64 6.20
N THR A 58 4.60 -18.81 5.81
CA THR A 58 3.56 -19.50 6.59
C THR A 58 4.01 -19.69 8.05
N SER A 59 5.25 -20.10 8.26
CA SER A 59 5.83 -20.26 9.60
C SER A 59 5.89 -18.95 10.41
N ASN A 60 6.16 -17.81 9.76
CA ASN A 60 6.14 -16.49 10.41
C ASN A 60 4.73 -16.14 10.87
N VAL A 61 3.74 -16.27 9.98
CA VAL A 61 2.34 -15.96 10.29
C VAL A 61 1.84 -16.81 11.46
N GLU A 62 2.12 -18.12 11.45
CA GLU A 62 1.75 -19.03 12.53
C GLU A 62 2.41 -18.64 13.86
N ALA A 63 3.71 -18.36 13.85
CA ALA A 63 4.44 -17.97 15.05
C ALA A 63 3.93 -16.63 15.64
N ILE A 64 3.64 -15.65 14.78
CA ILE A 64 3.07 -14.35 15.20
C ILE A 64 1.68 -14.54 15.82
N MET A 65 0.82 -15.36 15.21
CA MET A 65 -0.50 -15.66 15.77
C MET A 65 -0.40 -16.32 17.15
N VAL A 66 0.57 -17.22 17.34
CA VAL A 66 0.83 -17.85 18.65
C VAL A 66 1.34 -16.82 19.66
N ALA A 67 2.26 -15.93 19.27
CA ALA A 67 2.81 -14.90 20.14
C ALA A 67 1.74 -13.90 20.61
N TYR A 68 0.81 -13.49 19.73
CA TYR A 68 -0.34 -12.67 20.14
C TYR A 68 -1.27 -13.39 21.11
N ARG A 69 -1.62 -14.65 20.84
CA ARG A 69 -2.55 -15.43 21.68
C ARG A 69 -1.99 -15.78 23.06
N SER A 70 -0.67 -15.92 23.16
CA SER A 70 0.03 -16.15 24.43
C SER A 70 0.26 -14.86 25.23
N GLY A 71 0.16 -13.70 24.57
CA GLY A 71 0.50 -12.40 25.17
C GLY A 71 1.99 -12.04 25.11
N ASP A 72 2.82 -12.89 24.50
CA ASP A 72 4.26 -12.63 24.27
C ASP A 72 4.48 -11.50 23.26
N LEU A 73 3.50 -11.26 22.39
CA LEU A 73 3.45 -10.12 21.48
C LEU A 73 2.22 -9.27 21.79
N VAL A 74 2.43 -7.97 21.93
CA VAL A 74 1.37 -6.97 22.13
C VAL A 74 1.38 -6.01 20.95
N TRP A 75 0.20 -5.62 20.48
CA TRP A 75 0.09 -4.63 19.43
C TRP A 75 0.51 -3.23 19.94
N ASP A 76 1.46 -2.60 19.26
CA ASP A 76 1.84 -1.20 19.46
C ASP A 76 2.08 -0.56 18.08
N SER A 77 1.34 0.51 17.78
CA SER A 77 1.43 1.22 16.51
C SER A 77 2.76 1.93 16.26
N ASN A 78 3.64 2.00 17.27
CA ASN A 78 4.95 2.66 17.16
C ASN A 78 6.13 1.69 17.11
N SER A 79 5.87 0.38 17.15
CA SER A 79 6.92 -0.62 17.20
C SER A 79 6.72 -1.75 16.20
N VAL A 80 7.83 -2.36 15.80
CA VAL A 80 7.87 -3.48 14.89
C VAL A 80 8.68 -4.62 15.48
N THR A 81 8.37 -5.83 15.05
CA THR A 81 9.16 -7.04 15.33
C THR A 81 9.58 -7.72 14.03
N PHE A 82 10.79 -8.26 14.02
CA PHE A 82 11.40 -8.88 12.87
C PHE A 82 11.41 -10.40 13.03
N TRP A 83 10.90 -11.11 12.02
CA TRP A 83 10.70 -12.55 12.06
C TRP A 83 11.37 -13.22 10.87
N VAL A 84 11.99 -14.37 11.12
CA VAL A 84 12.60 -15.22 10.09
C VAL A 84 12.23 -16.67 10.34
N HIS A 85 11.57 -17.30 9.37
CA HIS A 85 11.16 -18.70 9.42
C HIS A 85 10.50 -19.14 10.76
N GLY A 86 9.56 -18.34 11.25
CA GLY A 86 8.81 -18.58 12.48
C GLY A 86 9.53 -18.20 13.77
N LYS A 87 10.68 -17.51 13.69
CA LYS A 87 11.45 -17.07 14.87
C LYS A 87 11.50 -15.55 14.96
N LEU A 88 11.22 -15.02 16.14
CA LEU A 88 11.47 -13.63 16.48
C LEU A 88 12.99 -13.38 16.53
N ILE A 89 13.50 -12.55 15.63
CA ILE A 89 14.93 -12.20 15.54
C ILE A 89 15.22 -10.91 16.32
N GLY A 90 14.27 -9.98 16.37
CA GLY A 90 14.45 -8.73 17.12
C GLY A 90 13.21 -7.86 17.21
N GLY A 91 13.28 -6.88 18.11
CA GLY A 91 12.17 -6.00 18.50
C GLY A 91 11.57 -6.39 19.87
N PRO A 92 10.52 -5.67 20.33
CA PRO A 92 9.87 -4.54 19.68
C PRO A 92 10.75 -3.27 19.64
N ARG A 93 10.77 -2.57 18.50
CA ARG A 93 11.51 -1.30 18.32
C ARG A 93 10.88 -0.42 17.24
N LYS A 94 11.25 0.86 17.16
CA LYS A 94 10.73 1.77 16.13
C LYS A 94 11.10 1.31 14.73
N TRP A 95 10.19 1.50 13.78
CA TRP A 95 10.44 1.20 12.37
C TRP A 95 11.47 2.15 11.77
N HIS A 96 12.54 1.59 11.20
CA HIS A 96 13.53 2.30 10.42
C HIS A 96 13.79 1.57 9.10
N MET A 97 13.52 2.24 7.98
CA MET A 97 13.64 1.67 6.64
C MET A 97 15.05 1.14 6.35
N ASP A 98 16.08 1.87 6.76
CA ASP A 98 17.48 1.48 6.51
C ASP A 98 17.90 0.25 7.31
N GLU A 99 17.39 0.12 8.54
CA GLU A 99 17.60 -1.06 9.37
C GLU A 99 16.95 -2.29 8.74
N PHE A 100 15.73 -2.15 8.21
CA PHE A 100 15.06 -3.22 7.48
C PHE A 100 15.81 -3.65 6.21
N LEU A 101 16.33 -2.70 5.44
CA LEU A 101 17.13 -3.02 4.25
C LEU A 101 18.44 -3.75 4.62
N ALA A 102 19.07 -3.38 5.74
CA ALA A 102 20.22 -4.11 6.25
C ALA A 102 19.82 -5.53 6.71
N PHE A 103 18.69 -5.67 7.40
CA PHE A 103 18.15 -6.93 7.88
C PHE A 103 17.85 -7.91 6.74
N THR A 104 17.18 -7.47 5.68
CA THR A 104 16.88 -8.31 4.51
C THR A 104 18.13 -8.71 3.73
N LYS A 105 19.18 -7.88 3.77
CA LYS A 105 20.47 -8.24 3.19
C LYS A 105 21.19 -9.34 3.98
N GLU A 106 21.05 -9.35 5.31
CA GLU A 106 21.66 -10.33 6.21
C GLU A 106 20.93 -11.68 6.18
N HIS A 107 19.60 -11.66 6.24
CA HIS A 107 18.79 -12.87 6.37
C HIS A 107 18.21 -13.38 5.04
N GLY A 108 18.44 -12.67 3.95
CA GLY A 108 17.86 -12.98 2.64
C GLY A 108 16.46 -12.38 2.47
N SER A 109 15.89 -12.55 1.28
CA SER A 109 14.57 -12.00 0.92
C SER A 109 13.39 -12.95 1.17
N LEU A 110 13.68 -14.23 1.43
CA LEU A 110 12.67 -15.27 1.62
C LEU A 110 12.50 -15.54 3.12
N GLY A 111 11.26 -15.78 3.53
CA GLY A 111 10.91 -16.08 4.91
C GLY A 111 11.20 -14.96 5.91
N VAL A 112 11.35 -13.73 5.44
CA VAL A 112 11.45 -12.51 6.26
C VAL A 112 10.06 -11.89 6.41
N TRP A 113 9.71 -11.52 7.64
CA TRP A 113 8.48 -10.79 7.94
C TRP A 113 8.75 -9.68 8.96
N VAL A 114 8.09 -8.54 8.79
CA VAL A 114 8.09 -7.44 9.75
C VAL A 114 6.67 -7.20 10.22
N GLU A 115 6.41 -7.55 11.47
CA GLU A 115 5.12 -7.36 12.10
C GLU A 115 5.03 -5.97 12.72
N GLY A 116 3.90 -5.28 12.51
CA GLY A 116 3.66 -3.91 13.00
C GLY A 116 3.95 -2.78 11.99
N VAL A 117 4.42 -3.10 10.77
CA VAL A 117 4.59 -2.08 9.71
C VAL A 117 3.26 -1.71 9.07
N ASP A 118 2.41 -2.71 8.86
CA ASP A 118 1.01 -2.54 8.46
C ASP A 118 0.12 -2.31 9.68
N ASN A 119 -1.05 -1.72 9.46
CA ASN A 119 -2.01 -1.53 10.54
C ASN A 119 -2.64 -2.86 11.00
N TYR A 120 -3.22 -2.89 12.20
CA TYR A 120 -3.87 -4.10 12.75
C TYR A 120 -5.15 -4.48 12.00
N LYS A 121 -5.73 -3.53 11.28
CA LYS A 121 -6.91 -3.69 10.43
C LYS A 121 -6.55 -3.44 8.97
N PRO A 122 -7.33 -3.95 8.02
CA PRO A 122 -7.08 -3.71 6.61
C PRO A 122 -6.95 -2.22 6.30
N GLU A 123 -5.84 -1.85 5.67
CA GLU A 123 -5.62 -0.48 5.21
C GLU A 123 -6.36 -0.25 3.88
N PRO A 124 -6.80 0.98 3.59
CA PRO A 124 -7.48 1.26 2.34
C PRO A 124 -6.53 1.08 1.15
N MET A 125 -6.99 0.36 0.13
CA MET A 125 -6.35 0.27 -1.19
C MET A 125 -7.46 0.30 -2.24
N ASN A 126 -7.54 1.37 -3.04
CA ASN A 126 -8.71 1.66 -3.89
C ASN A 126 -10.03 1.61 -3.09
N LEU A 127 -10.28 2.65 -2.30
CA LEU A 127 -11.58 2.90 -1.65
C LEU A 127 -12.73 3.02 -2.66
N PHE A 128 -12.42 3.22 -3.94
CA PHE A 128 -13.40 3.38 -5.01
C PHE A 128 -13.14 2.38 -6.13
N ALA A 129 -14.15 1.56 -6.46
CA ALA A 129 -14.24 0.87 -7.73
C ALA A 129 -14.86 1.84 -8.73
N THR A 130 -14.05 2.45 -9.57
CA THR A 130 -14.59 3.18 -10.71
C THR A 130 -14.97 2.18 -11.80
N LEU A 131 -16.25 2.08 -12.15
CA LEU A 131 -16.64 1.60 -13.48
C LEU A 131 -15.89 2.49 -14.47
N ALA A 132 -14.90 1.93 -15.18
CA ALA A 132 -13.87 2.62 -15.96
C ALA A 132 -14.26 4.07 -16.37
N PRO A 133 -13.69 5.12 -15.73
CA PRO A 133 -13.85 6.48 -16.20
C PRO A 133 -12.78 6.72 -17.26
N SER A 134 -12.74 5.86 -18.28
CA SER A 134 -11.96 6.12 -19.49
C SER A 134 -12.64 7.18 -20.37
N PHE A 135 -13.59 7.93 -19.82
CA PHE A 135 -14.27 9.01 -20.49
C PHE A 135 -13.58 10.34 -20.15
N SER A 136 -13.35 11.16 -21.17
CA SER A 136 -12.96 12.56 -21.02
C SER A 136 -13.96 13.28 -20.09
N GLY A 137 -13.48 13.93 -19.03
CA GLY A 137 -14.29 14.75 -18.13
C GLY A 137 -14.28 14.38 -16.65
N TYR A 138 -13.48 13.39 -16.23
CA TYR A 138 -13.23 13.10 -14.81
C TYR A 138 -11.82 13.54 -14.41
N ASP A 139 -11.68 14.24 -13.28
CA ASP A 139 -10.42 14.71 -12.72
C ASP A 139 -9.63 13.56 -12.08
N MET A 140 -9.14 12.64 -12.90
CA MET A 140 -8.16 11.63 -12.50
C MET A 140 -6.79 12.01 -13.04
N HIS A 141 -5.82 12.21 -12.16
CA HIS A 141 -4.47 12.56 -12.58
C HIS A 141 -3.63 11.30 -12.76
N MET A 142 -3.19 11.06 -13.99
CA MET A 142 -2.21 10.03 -14.31
C MET A 142 -0.84 10.66 -14.47
N PHE A 143 0.19 10.07 -13.87
CA PHE A 143 1.58 10.52 -14.04
C PHE A 143 2.53 9.33 -14.11
N VAL A 144 3.76 9.58 -14.56
CA VAL A 144 4.78 8.54 -14.73
C VAL A 144 5.76 8.59 -13.56
N VAL A 145 5.99 7.43 -12.95
CA VAL A 145 7.05 7.23 -11.96
C VAL A 145 8.13 6.34 -12.53
N SER A 146 9.38 6.69 -12.26
CA SER A 146 10.52 5.80 -12.41
C SER A 146 10.63 4.92 -11.19
N VAL A 147 10.82 3.62 -11.39
CA VAL A 147 10.90 2.62 -10.33
C VAL A 147 12.12 1.74 -10.53
N ARG A 148 12.82 1.42 -9.44
CA ARG A 148 13.96 0.50 -9.44
C ARG A 148 14.10 -0.26 -8.12
N ASN A 149 14.84 -1.38 -8.16
CA ASN A 149 15.08 -2.20 -6.97
C ASN A 149 16.04 -1.48 -5.98
N PRO A 150 15.65 -1.26 -4.71
CA PRO A 150 16.54 -0.66 -3.72
C PRO A 150 17.72 -1.57 -3.30
N ASN A 151 17.64 -2.90 -3.44
CA ASN A 151 18.74 -3.80 -3.07
C ASN A 151 19.98 -3.60 -3.94
N THR A 152 19.80 -3.16 -5.19
CA THR A 152 20.88 -2.91 -6.16
C THR A 152 21.17 -1.43 -6.34
N TRP A 153 20.80 -0.58 -5.38
CA TRP A 153 20.87 0.88 -5.54
C TRP A 153 22.24 1.43 -5.96
N ARG A 154 23.33 0.77 -5.55
CA ARG A 154 24.72 1.17 -5.88
C ARG A 154 25.09 0.92 -7.34
N THR A 155 24.41 -0.03 -7.99
CA THR A 155 24.68 -0.46 -9.36
C THR A 155 23.54 -0.13 -10.31
N ASN A 156 22.45 0.47 -9.81
CA ASN A 156 21.31 0.84 -10.62
C ASN A 156 21.69 1.88 -11.69
N THR A 157 21.32 1.57 -12.92
CA THR A 157 21.41 2.46 -14.09
C THR A 157 20.01 2.60 -14.72
N TRP A 158 19.89 3.34 -15.81
CA TRP A 158 18.67 3.41 -16.60
C TRP A 158 18.18 2.03 -17.09
N ALA A 159 19.10 1.09 -17.35
CA ALA A 159 18.75 -0.28 -17.74
C ALA A 159 18.08 -1.10 -16.61
N HIS A 160 18.18 -0.64 -15.36
CA HIS A 160 17.58 -1.27 -14.18
C HIS A 160 16.34 -0.51 -13.67
N THR A 161 15.82 0.41 -14.49
CA THR A 161 14.71 1.31 -14.13
C THR A 161 13.56 1.11 -15.09
N ILE A 162 12.35 0.90 -14.57
CA ILE A 162 11.12 0.96 -15.37
C ILE A 162 10.42 2.29 -15.17
N HIS A 163 9.62 2.66 -16.17
CA HIS A 163 8.72 3.81 -16.12
C HIS A 163 7.29 3.29 -16.17
N ILE A 164 6.53 3.53 -15.10
CA ILE A 164 5.15 3.04 -15.01
C ILE A 164 4.19 4.21 -14.85
N PRO A 165 3.09 4.24 -15.62
CA PRO A 165 2.01 5.19 -15.38
C PRO A 165 1.24 4.74 -14.14
N VAL A 166 0.99 5.69 -13.23
CA VAL A 166 0.21 5.49 -12.01
C VAL A 166 -0.91 6.49 -11.94
N LEU A 167 -2.01 6.06 -11.33
CA LEU A 167 -3.12 6.93 -10.96
C LEU A 167 -2.78 7.62 -9.62
N GLU A 168 -3.01 8.92 -9.56
CA GLU A 168 -3.07 9.66 -8.31
C GLU A 168 -4.25 9.13 -7.48
N ASP A 169 -3.95 8.54 -6.33
CA ASP A 169 -4.97 8.03 -5.41
C ASP A 169 -4.57 8.34 -3.97
N SER A 170 -5.01 9.51 -3.51
CA SER A 170 -4.90 9.92 -2.10
C SER A 170 -5.62 9.00 -1.10
N GLY A 171 -6.52 8.13 -1.59
CA GLY A 171 -7.23 7.15 -0.76
C GLY A 171 -6.45 5.85 -0.51
N ALA A 172 -5.39 5.57 -1.27
CA ALA A 172 -4.57 4.38 -1.08
C ALA A 172 -3.45 4.60 -0.05
N SER A 173 -3.42 3.74 0.95
CA SER A 173 -2.39 3.70 2.00
C SER A 173 -0.98 3.43 1.45
N GLN A 174 -0.88 2.69 0.35
CA GLN A 174 0.38 2.27 -0.26
C GLN A 174 0.32 2.42 -1.78
N MET A 175 1.48 2.63 -2.39
CA MET A 175 1.62 2.57 -3.84
C MET A 175 1.25 1.15 -4.31
N LYS A 176 0.57 1.00 -5.44
CA LYS A 176 0.24 -0.32 -6.01
C LYS A 176 0.97 -0.51 -7.33
N ILE A 177 1.69 -1.62 -7.45
CA ILE A 177 2.26 -2.10 -8.72
C ILE A 177 1.70 -3.49 -9.07
N PHE A 178 1.92 -3.93 -10.29
CA PHE A 178 1.51 -5.26 -10.71
C PHE A 178 2.61 -6.30 -10.46
N GLN A 179 2.21 -7.57 -10.41
CA GLN A 179 3.15 -8.68 -10.28
C GLN A 179 4.16 -8.72 -11.44
N SER A 180 3.72 -8.37 -12.67
CA SER A 180 4.62 -8.24 -13.82
C SER A 180 5.68 -7.14 -13.68
N ASP A 181 5.34 -6.03 -12.99
CA ASP A 181 6.31 -4.98 -12.69
C ASP A 181 7.38 -5.48 -11.71
N ARG A 182 6.95 -6.18 -10.65
CA ARG A 182 7.85 -6.84 -9.69
C ARG A 182 8.79 -7.80 -10.41
N LEU A 183 8.27 -8.72 -11.21
CA LEU A 183 9.08 -9.69 -11.96
C LEU A 183 10.09 -9.01 -12.89
N SER A 184 9.68 -7.92 -13.55
CA SER A 184 10.58 -7.13 -14.42
C SER A 184 11.69 -6.46 -13.62
N LEU A 185 11.36 -5.84 -12.48
CA LEU A 185 12.33 -5.21 -11.58
C LEU A 185 13.33 -6.22 -11.02
N GLU A 186 12.85 -7.36 -10.55
CA GLU A 186 13.69 -8.43 -10.00
C GLU A 186 14.57 -9.05 -11.09
N GLY A 187 14.01 -9.30 -12.28
CA GLY A 187 14.75 -9.84 -13.43
C GLY A 187 15.85 -8.92 -13.94
N MET A 188 15.57 -7.61 -14.09
CA MET A 188 16.59 -6.66 -14.53
C MET A 188 17.67 -6.42 -13.46
N SER A 189 17.28 -6.34 -12.19
CA SER A 189 18.24 -6.12 -11.10
C SER A 189 19.04 -7.36 -10.72
N GLY A 190 18.57 -8.56 -11.09
CA GLY A 190 19.14 -9.82 -10.65
C GLY A 190 19.00 -10.05 -9.14
N ALA A 191 18.10 -9.31 -8.48
CA ALA A 191 17.89 -9.38 -7.04
C ALA A 191 16.38 -9.29 -6.72
N PRO A 192 15.89 -9.98 -5.68
CA PRO A 192 14.52 -9.85 -5.21
C PRO A 192 14.27 -8.45 -4.65
N LEU A 193 13.01 -7.99 -4.66
CA LEU A 193 12.62 -6.77 -3.95
C LEU A 193 12.61 -7.03 -2.43
N PRO A 194 12.96 -6.05 -1.58
CA PRO A 194 12.83 -6.20 -0.14
C PRO A 194 11.37 -6.39 0.25
N PHE A 195 11.03 -7.56 0.78
CA PHE A 195 9.68 -7.94 1.19
C PHE A 195 9.50 -7.70 2.69
N THR A 196 8.44 -6.98 3.06
CA THR A 196 8.11 -6.65 4.45
C THR A 196 7.09 -7.60 5.07
N GLY A 197 6.20 -8.16 4.27
CA GLY A 197 5.10 -8.99 4.74
C GLY A 197 3.96 -9.02 3.72
N THR A 198 2.95 -9.82 4.00
CA THR A 198 1.67 -9.77 3.27
C THR A 198 0.64 -9.09 4.15
N ALA A 199 -0.06 -8.12 3.60
CA ALA A 199 -1.07 -7.35 4.31
C ALA A 199 -2.45 -7.56 3.67
N THR A 200 -3.47 -7.42 4.50
CA THR A 200 -4.85 -7.34 4.04
C THR A 200 -5.18 -5.87 3.76
N PHE A 201 -5.79 -5.60 2.63
CA PHE A 201 -6.21 -4.27 2.23
C PHE A 201 -7.70 -4.25 1.93
N GLY A 202 -8.39 -3.24 2.42
CA GLY A 202 -9.80 -3.00 2.13
C GLY A 202 -9.94 -2.33 0.77
N THR A 203 -10.67 -2.98 -0.14
CA THR A 203 -11.01 -2.44 -1.46
C THR A 203 -12.53 -2.29 -1.58
N ALA A 204 -13.00 -1.60 -2.61
CA ALA A 204 -14.42 -1.55 -2.93
C ALA A 204 -15.05 -2.93 -3.26
N ALA A 205 -14.24 -3.94 -3.61
CA ALA A 205 -14.69 -5.31 -3.86
C ALA A 205 -14.55 -6.23 -2.62
N GLY A 206 -14.15 -5.68 -1.47
CA GLY A 206 -13.84 -6.43 -0.26
C GLY A 206 -12.35 -6.46 0.04
N ASP A 207 -12.00 -7.24 1.07
CA ASP A 207 -10.62 -7.39 1.51
C ASP A 207 -9.83 -8.24 0.51
N ILE A 208 -8.59 -7.81 0.23
CA ILE A 208 -7.62 -8.60 -0.56
C ILE A 208 -6.26 -8.67 0.14
N GLU A 209 -5.53 -9.75 -0.09
CA GLU A 209 -4.19 -9.96 0.41
C GLU A 209 -3.16 -9.60 -0.66
N ALA A 210 -2.24 -8.70 -0.31
CA ALA A 210 -1.18 -8.26 -1.20
C ALA A 210 0.17 -8.26 -0.49
N ASP A 211 1.21 -8.61 -1.24
CA ASP A 211 2.58 -8.55 -0.78
C ASP A 211 3.04 -7.10 -0.68
N SER A 212 3.68 -6.74 0.42
CA SER A 212 4.26 -5.42 0.63
C SER A 212 5.76 -5.46 0.42
N VAL A 213 6.23 -4.73 -0.59
CA VAL A 213 7.66 -4.61 -0.95
C VAL A 213 8.12 -3.17 -0.85
N ILE A 214 9.45 -2.96 -0.79
CA ILE A 214 10.06 -1.63 -0.85
C ILE A 214 10.58 -1.35 -2.26
N LEU A 215 10.27 -0.16 -2.77
CA LEU A 215 10.74 0.33 -4.06
C LEU A 215 11.55 1.61 -3.90
N HIS A 216 12.50 1.84 -4.81
CA HIS A 216 13.01 3.19 -5.06
C HIS A 216 12.19 3.82 -6.18
N VAL A 217 11.58 4.98 -5.90
CA VAL A 217 10.76 5.72 -6.85
C VAL A 217 11.25 7.16 -7.06
N ASN A 218 10.95 7.70 -8.23
CA ASN A 218 11.15 9.10 -8.57
C ASN A 218 10.07 9.55 -9.56
N LEU A 219 9.70 10.83 -9.53
CA LEU A 219 8.79 11.41 -10.52
C LEU A 219 9.51 11.63 -11.84
N VAL A 220 8.81 11.43 -12.94
CA VAL A 220 9.36 11.65 -14.29
C VAL A 220 8.64 12.79 -14.95
N HIS A 221 9.39 13.79 -15.40
CA HIS A 221 8.89 14.88 -16.22
C HIS A 221 9.85 15.09 -17.39
N ASN A 222 9.32 15.15 -18.62
CA ASN A 222 10.10 15.31 -19.86
C ASN A 222 11.28 14.32 -19.99
N GLY A 223 11.08 13.07 -19.57
CA GLY A 223 12.09 12.01 -19.65
C GLY A 223 13.21 12.10 -18.60
N GLN A 224 13.11 13.02 -17.65
CA GLN A 224 14.09 13.19 -16.56
C GLN A 224 13.46 12.94 -15.20
N THR A 225 14.27 12.49 -14.24
CA THR A 225 13.86 12.39 -12.85
C THR A 225 13.74 13.78 -12.25
N MET A 226 12.61 14.07 -11.62
CA MET A 226 12.30 15.39 -11.07
C MET A 226 12.87 15.58 -9.66
N LEU A 227 12.88 14.52 -8.84
CA LEU A 227 13.33 14.62 -7.45
C LEU A 227 14.85 14.45 -7.36
N PRO A 228 15.54 15.22 -6.49
CA PRO A 228 17.00 15.21 -6.37
C PRO A 228 17.55 13.88 -5.80
N HIS A 229 16.69 13.10 -5.13
CA HIS A 229 17.02 11.78 -4.63
C HIS A 229 15.87 10.82 -4.87
N TRP A 230 16.21 9.52 -4.87
CA TRP A 230 15.21 8.46 -4.96
C TRP A 230 14.52 8.28 -3.62
N ILE A 231 13.21 8.05 -3.66
CA ILE A 231 12.39 7.87 -2.48
C ILE A 231 12.17 6.38 -2.24
N LYS A 232 12.32 5.94 -0.98
CA LYS A 232 11.93 4.59 -0.57
C LYS A 232 10.45 4.60 -0.24
N VAL A 233 9.67 3.89 -1.02
CA VAL A 233 8.22 3.77 -0.79
C VAL A 233 7.87 2.31 -0.57
N ARG A 234 6.88 2.10 0.29
CA ARG A 234 6.19 0.82 0.39
C ARG A 234 5.23 0.68 -0.78
N SER A 235 5.17 -0.51 -1.35
CA SER A 235 4.27 -0.81 -2.44
C SER A 235 3.62 -2.18 -2.27
N SER A 236 2.32 -2.23 -2.53
CA SER A 236 1.55 -3.46 -2.58
C SER A 236 1.63 -4.08 -3.97
N VAL A 237 1.71 -5.42 -3.99
CA VAL A 237 1.71 -6.26 -5.18
C VAL A 237 0.68 -7.34 -4.97
N GLY A 238 -0.29 -7.44 -5.89
CA GLY A 238 -1.30 -8.50 -5.82
C GLY A 238 -0.63 -9.88 -5.88
N ARG A 239 -1.19 -10.86 -5.15
CA ARG A 239 -0.68 -12.24 -5.10
C ARG A 239 -1.15 -13.13 -6.28
N GLU A 240 -1.65 -12.51 -7.33
CA GLU A 240 -2.09 -13.18 -8.55
C GLU A 240 -0.87 -13.76 -9.31
N ASP A 241 -1.12 -14.73 -10.19
CA ASP A 241 -0.05 -15.24 -11.07
C ASP A 241 0.42 -14.11 -12.00
N GLY A 242 1.72 -14.09 -12.32
CA GLY A 242 2.33 -13.10 -13.21
C GLY A 242 1.73 -13.08 -14.63
N SER A 243 0.97 -14.12 -14.99
CA SER A 243 0.21 -14.22 -16.25
C SER A 243 -1.18 -13.58 -16.19
N THR A 244 -1.69 -13.27 -14.99
CA THR A 244 -3.03 -12.69 -14.83
C THR A 244 -3.03 -11.23 -15.31
N PRO A 245 -3.90 -10.87 -16.26
CA PRO A 245 -4.01 -9.50 -16.71
C PRO A 245 -4.42 -8.58 -15.56
N PRO A 246 -3.77 -7.41 -15.40
CA PRO A 246 -4.12 -6.49 -14.33
C PRO A 246 -5.56 -6.00 -14.50
N MET A 247 -6.40 -6.22 -13.49
CA MET A 247 -7.82 -5.82 -13.52
C MET A 247 -8.09 -4.40 -12.98
N SER A 248 -7.05 -3.61 -12.70
CA SER A 248 -7.17 -2.26 -12.10
C SER A 248 -5.97 -1.37 -12.44
N PHE A 249 -6.01 -0.10 -12.04
CA PHE A 249 -4.88 0.81 -12.20
C PHE A 249 -3.75 0.53 -11.19
N ARG A 250 -2.53 0.88 -11.59
CA ARG A 250 -1.45 1.13 -10.65
C ARG A 250 -1.76 2.41 -9.88
N LEU A 251 -1.42 2.44 -8.60
CA LEU A 251 -1.73 3.57 -7.73
C LEU A 251 -0.44 4.18 -7.24
N SER A 252 -0.39 5.50 -7.19
CA SER A 252 0.70 6.23 -6.55
C SER A 252 0.71 5.99 -5.04
N GLY A 253 -0.46 5.87 -4.40
CA GLY A 253 -0.59 5.86 -2.95
C GLY A 253 -0.26 7.23 -2.34
N ILE A 254 -0.19 7.27 -1.00
CA ILE A 254 -0.13 8.54 -0.27
C ILE A 254 1.24 9.26 -0.29
N TRP A 255 2.32 8.62 -0.78
CA TRP A 255 3.68 9.15 -0.62
C TRP A 255 3.88 10.52 -1.29
N LEU A 256 3.16 10.79 -2.39
CA LEU A 256 3.24 12.07 -3.09
C LEU A 256 2.83 13.22 -2.15
N HIS A 257 1.69 13.06 -1.48
CA HIS A 257 1.11 14.04 -0.55
C HIS A 257 1.89 14.18 0.76
N HIS A 258 2.68 13.17 1.13
CA HIS A 258 3.55 13.24 2.30
C HIS A 258 4.86 13.99 2.03
N MET A 259 5.23 14.17 0.77
CA MET A 259 6.56 14.65 0.39
C MET A 259 6.56 15.94 -0.42
N LEU A 260 5.50 16.20 -1.17
CA LEU A 260 5.42 17.30 -2.12
C LEU A 260 4.15 18.12 -1.87
N TYR A 261 4.21 19.39 -2.27
CA TYR A 261 3.02 20.21 -2.37
C TYR A 261 2.23 19.75 -3.60
N CYS A 262 0.96 19.38 -3.37
CA CYS A 262 0.00 19.03 -4.40
C CYS A 262 -1.12 20.08 -4.41
N LEU A 263 -1.30 20.78 -5.52
CA LEU A 263 -2.25 21.88 -5.66
C LEU A 263 -3.10 21.70 -6.91
N SER A 264 -4.36 22.12 -6.85
CA SER A 264 -5.22 22.29 -8.03
C SER A 264 -5.49 23.78 -8.27
N ALA A 265 -5.76 24.15 -9.52
CA ALA A 265 -6.09 25.51 -9.91
C ALA A 265 -7.50 25.58 -10.53
N PRO A 266 -8.27 26.65 -10.26
CA PRO A 266 -9.60 26.86 -10.85
C PRO A 266 -9.47 27.44 -12.27
N ASP A 267 -8.79 26.73 -13.17
CA ASP A 267 -8.48 27.15 -14.55
C ASP A 267 -9.19 26.30 -15.61
N ASN A 268 -10.13 25.44 -15.19
CA ASN A 268 -10.84 24.45 -16.00
C ASN A 268 -9.94 23.41 -16.70
N THR A 269 -8.63 23.36 -16.39
CA THR A 269 -7.73 22.38 -17.00
C THR A 269 -7.80 21.02 -16.32
N GLY A 270 -8.26 20.99 -15.06
CA GLY A 270 -8.18 19.79 -14.23
C GLY A 270 -6.73 19.34 -14.00
N ASN A 271 -5.76 20.28 -14.05
CA ASN A 271 -4.37 19.95 -13.77
C ASN A 271 -4.09 19.93 -12.27
N MET A 272 -3.29 18.94 -11.86
CA MET A 272 -2.64 18.92 -10.56
C MET A 272 -1.19 19.41 -10.70
N TYR A 273 -0.86 20.41 -9.91
CA TYR A 273 0.47 21.00 -9.82
C TYR A 273 1.21 20.36 -8.64
N VAL A 274 2.41 19.85 -8.89
CA VAL A 274 3.21 19.13 -7.90
C VAL A 274 4.60 19.73 -7.85
N GLY A 275 5.10 20.01 -6.65
CA GLY A 275 6.45 20.56 -6.50
C GLY A 275 6.99 20.51 -5.08
N THR A 276 8.25 20.90 -4.93
CA THR A 276 8.96 20.95 -3.64
C THR A 276 8.95 22.33 -3.00
N ASP A 277 8.64 23.37 -3.78
CA ASP A 277 8.59 24.76 -3.34
C ASP A 277 7.18 25.33 -3.57
N LEU A 278 6.50 25.67 -2.48
CA LEU A 278 5.17 26.27 -2.51
C LEU A 278 5.17 27.64 -3.20
N PHE A 279 6.22 28.43 -3.02
CA PHE A 279 6.33 29.75 -3.64
C PHE A 279 6.43 29.62 -5.16
N GLU A 280 7.30 28.75 -5.66
CA GLU A 280 7.42 28.48 -7.09
C GLU A 280 6.07 28.07 -7.68
N ILE A 281 5.39 27.08 -7.08
CA ILE A 281 4.09 26.63 -7.59
C ILE A 281 3.10 27.80 -7.61
N THR A 282 2.93 28.52 -6.50
CA THR A 282 1.93 29.60 -6.41
C THR A 282 2.21 30.77 -7.36
N THR A 283 3.46 31.06 -7.70
CA THR A 283 3.78 32.07 -8.75
C THR A 283 3.47 31.62 -10.18
N THR A 284 3.38 30.31 -10.40
CA THR A 284 3.05 29.73 -11.72
C THR A 284 1.57 29.41 -11.90
N LEU A 285 0.78 29.44 -10.83
CA LEU A 285 -0.65 29.18 -10.90
C LEU A 285 -1.36 30.28 -11.68
N PRO A 286 -2.29 29.94 -12.58
CA PRO A 286 -3.14 30.93 -13.24
C PRO A 286 -4.03 31.65 -12.20
N PRO A 287 -4.41 32.91 -12.45
CA PRO A 287 -5.33 33.63 -11.58
C PRO A 287 -6.69 32.94 -11.55
N CYS A 288 -7.35 32.94 -10.38
CA CYS A 288 -8.72 32.46 -10.25
C CYS A 288 -9.68 33.47 -10.89
N ASP A 289 -10.42 33.02 -11.90
CA ASP A 289 -11.46 33.78 -12.58
C ASP A 289 -12.79 33.02 -12.48
N LEU A 290 -13.66 33.47 -11.57
CA LEU A 290 -14.96 32.85 -11.33
C LEU A 290 -15.94 33.06 -12.50
N ASP A 291 -15.76 34.10 -13.30
CA ASP A 291 -16.63 34.38 -14.45
C ASP A 291 -16.34 33.43 -15.62
N LEU A 292 -15.12 32.86 -15.66
CA LEU A 292 -14.70 31.84 -16.62
C LEU A 292 -14.75 30.42 -16.06
N ALA A 293 -15.05 30.24 -14.77
CA ALA A 293 -15.14 28.91 -14.17
C ALA A 293 -16.29 28.10 -14.79
N ASN A 294 -15.97 26.90 -15.27
CA ASN A 294 -16.92 25.97 -15.86
C ASN A 294 -17.13 24.80 -14.88
N PRO A 295 -18.08 24.90 -13.94
CA PRO A 295 -18.37 23.77 -13.07
C PRO A 295 -18.79 22.59 -13.95
N PRO A 296 -18.33 21.36 -13.65
CA PRO A 296 -18.71 20.19 -14.44
C PRO A 296 -20.24 20.09 -14.44
N TYR A 297 -20.86 20.40 -15.58
CA TYR A 297 -22.31 20.31 -15.72
C TYR A 297 -22.73 18.86 -15.46
N GLN A 298 -23.66 18.69 -14.52
CA GLN A 298 -24.27 17.41 -14.18
C GLN A 298 -24.80 16.76 -15.46
N ILE A 299 -24.27 15.58 -15.80
CA ILE A 299 -24.87 14.64 -16.75
C ILE A 299 -26.00 13.91 -16.04
#